data_AF-A0A1I1WJD8-F1
#
_entry.id   AF-A0A1I1WJD8-F1
#
_cell.length_a   1.000
_cell.length_b   1.000
_cell.length_c   1.000
_cell.angle_alpha   90.00
_cell.angle_beta   90.00
_cell.angle_gamma   90.00
#
_symmetry.space_group_name_H-M   'P 1'
#
loop_
_entity.id
_entity.type
_entity.pdbx_description
1 polymer ?
#
loop_
_entity_poly.entity_id
_entity_poly.type
_entity_poly.pdbx_seq_one_letter_code
_entity_poly.pdbx_strand_id
1 'polypeptide(L)'
;MFGKYLVLLSLMSVLVVTGCDSTNEDNAPESDGPQLTSLTGPDVDVSLALTSAQLDWVGQQIFRNECAGRFQCLVHWNDGEAFPSLGIGHFIWYPEGVEGRFVESFPALMEYMEQRQVDIPEWLRALEPFDAPWREKADFLAVDDSLRVAELREFLAGTQGIQAEFIFRRARQSLAKVIEAAPDNQKPEIAARLESLSQTPGGVYAIIDYVNFKGEGLSPTERYEGQGWGLLQVLLEMSESPDQSALVKFREAADTVLTRRAANAENPIERERWLPGWRKRLETYAEPPVFKISK
;
A
#
# COMPACT_ATOMS: atom_id res chain seq x y z
N MET A 1 -7.03 62.43 23.37
CA MET A 1 -8.16 62.50 22.41
C MET A 1 -8.89 61.17 22.53
N PHE A 2 -10.01 61.07 23.26
CA PHE A 2 -11.41 61.01 22.73
C PHE A 2 -11.52 60.05 21.53
N GLY A 3 -12.35 58.99 21.48
CA GLY A 3 -13.46 58.49 22.30
C GLY A 3 -13.79 57.03 21.83
N LYS A 4 -14.35 56.11 22.64
CA LYS A 4 -15.72 55.96 23.19
C LYS A 4 -16.69 55.13 22.30
N TYR A 5 -17.23 54.06 22.92
CA TYR A 5 -18.48 53.29 22.65
C TYR A 5 -18.45 52.19 21.57
N LEU A 6 -19.19 51.06 21.63
CA LEU A 6 -20.41 50.69 22.37
C LEU A 6 -20.57 49.15 22.44
N VAL A 7 -21.17 48.65 23.52
CA VAL A 7 -21.68 47.27 23.75
C VAL A 7 -23.17 47.19 23.36
N LEU A 8 -23.66 46.05 22.83
CA LEU A 8 -25.06 45.56 22.92
C LEU A 8 -25.07 44.09 22.40
N LEU A 9 -25.32 42.98 23.12
CA LEU A 9 -26.43 42.45 23.95
C LEU A 9 -27.73 42.00 23.20
N SER A 10 -28.04 40.70 23.38
CA SER A 10 -29.36 40.02 23.30
C SER A 10 -29.82 39.56 21.89
N LEU A 11 -30.52 38.44 21.65
CA LEU A 11 -31.56 37.73 22.42
C LEU A 11 -31.60 36.21 22.14
N MET A 12 -31.99 35.47 23.16
CA MET A 12 -32.48 34.09 23.13
C MET A 12 -33.91 34.04 22.58
N SER A 13 -34.32 32.96 21.92
CA SER A 13 -35.74 32.66 21.69
C SER A 13 -35.99 31.14 21.72
N VAL A 14 -36.66 30.72 22.79
CA VAL A 14 -37.32 29.44 22.97
C VAL A 14 -38.75 29.60 22.47
N LEU A 15 -39.27 28.60 21.75
CA LEU A 15 -40.71 28.44 21.52
C LEU A 15 -41.10 26.97 21.76
N VAL A 16 -42.04 26.80 22.69
CA VAL A 16 -42.74 25.57 23.07
C VAL A 16 -44.21 25.80 22.74
N VAL A 17 -44.88 24.85 22.05
CA VAL A 17 -46.34 24.57 22.06
C VAL A 17 -46.51 23.13 21.49
N THR A 18 -46.70 22.07 22.27
CA THR A 18 -47.94 21.42 22.81
C THR A 18 -49.01 20.94 21.81
N GLY A 19 -49.38 19.65 21.96
CA GLY A 19 -50.71 19.04 21.68
C GLY A 19 -50.93 18.55 20.24
N CYS A 20 -51.65 17.47 19.93
CA CYS A 20 -52.47 16.53 20.69
C CYS A 20 -52.65 15.22 19.90
N ASP A 21 -53.04 14.20 20.66
CA ASP A 21 -53.42 12.82 20.37
C ASP A 21 -54.54 12.63 19.32
N SER A 22 -54.57 11.48 18.64
CA SER A 22 -55.76 10.79 18.07
C SER A 22 -55.36 9.52 17.30
N THR A 23 -55.77 8.36 17.82
CA THR A 23 -55.80 7.05 17.17
C THR A 23 -56.88 6.95 16.08
N ASN A 24 -56.65 6.16 15.02
CA ASN A 24 -57.64 5.23 14.46
C ASN A 24 -57.02 4.26 13.43
N GLU A 25 -57.40 3.00 13.56
CA GLU A 25 -57.21 1.88 12.63
C GLU A 25 -58.05 2.06 11.35
N ASP A 26 -57.56 1.59 10.20
CA ASP A 26 -58.31 0.68 9.29
C ASP A 26 -57.57 0.36 7.98
N ASN A 27 -57.40 -0.95 7.75
CA ASN A 27 -57.51 -1.75 6.51
C ASN A 27 -57.04 -1.25 5.11
N ALA A 28 -56.22 -2.13 4.50
CA ALA A 28 -55.60 -2.22 3.15
C ALA A 28 -56.45 -1.82 1.92
N PRO A 29 -55.85 -1.62 0.71
CA PRO A 29 -55.31 -2.73 -0.10
C PRO A 29 -53.97 -2.45 -0.82
N GLU A 30 -53.35 -3.54 -1.27
CA GLU A 30 -52.13 -3.64 -2.10
C GLU A 30 -52.14 -2.71 -3.32
N SER A 31 -51.00 -2.08 -3.61
CA SER A 31 -50.67 -1.56 -4.93
C SER A 31 -49.24 -1.96 -5.30
N ASP A 32 -49.13 -2.89 -6.24
CA ASP A 32 -47.91 -3.23 -6.97
C ASP A 32 -47.30 -1.96 -7.60
N GLY A 33 -46.11 -1.59 -7.12
CA GLY A 33 -45.27 -0.56 -7.72
C GLY A 33 -43.85 -1.11 -7.86
N PRO A 34 -43.18 -0.90 -9.00
CA PRO A 34 -41.91 -1.57 -9.29
C PRO A 34 -40.86 -1.15 -8.26
N GLN A 35 -40.41 -2.14 -7.49
CA GLN A 35 -39.30 -2.02 -6.58
C GLN A 35 -38.07 -1.61 -7.39
N LEU A 36 -37.65 -0.35 -7.24
CA LEU A 36 -36.39 0.15 -7.74
C LEU A 36 -35.30 -0.65 -7.01
N THR A 37 -34.89 -1.76 -7.62
CA THR A 37 -33.72 -2.52 -7.19
C THR A 37 -32.53 -1.60 -7.35
N SER A 38 -32.14 -0.97 -6.24
CA SER A 38 -30.78 -0.49 -6.05
C SER A 38 -29.86 -1.67 -6.39
N LEU A 39 -29.16 -1.54 -7.51
CA LEU A 39 -28.06 -2.42 -7.87
C LEU A 39 -26.93 -2.14 -6.89
N THR A 40 -27.03 -2.67 -5.68
CA THR A 40 -25.87 -2.89 -4.84
C THR A 40 -25.06 -3.98 -5.53
N GLY A 41 -23.96 -3.57 -6.18
CA GLY A 41 -22.92 -4.51 -6.57
C GLY A 41 -22.48 -5.34 -5.35
N PRO A 42 -21.87 -6.51 -5.57
CA PRO A 42 -21.44 -7.37 -4.47
C PRO A 42 -20.46 -6.59 -3.59
N ASP A 43 -20.84 -6.41 -2.32
CA ASP A 43 -19.99 -5.91 -1.25
C ASP A 43 -18.93 -6.97 -0.94
N VAL A 44 -17.92 -7.10 -1.81
CA VAL A 44 -16.82 -8.03 -1.60
C VAL A 44 -15.81 -7.36 -0.68
N ASP A 45 -15.99 -7.55 0.63
CA ASP A 45 -15.02 -7.13 1.64
C ASP A 45 -13.81 -8.08 1.66
N VAL A 46 -12.86 -7.85 0.76
CA VAL A 46 -11.56 -8.54 0.83
C VAL A 46 -10.77 -8.01 2.02
N SER A 47 -10.87 -8.73 3.15
CA SER A 47 -10.09 -8.42 4.35
C SER A 47 -8.79 -9.22 4.37
N LEU A 48 -7.65 -8.51 4.28
CA LEU A 48 -6.35 -9.09 4.62
C LEU A 48 -6.24 -9.21 6.16
N ALA A 49 -5.76 -10.36 6.65
CA ALA A 49 -5.53 -10.59 8.07
C ALA A 49 -4.25 -11.40 8.31
N LEU A 50 -3.42 -10.94 9.24
CA LEU A 50 -2.21 -11.63 9.70
C LEU A 50 -2.13 -11.54 11.23
N THR A 51 -1.62 -12.58 11.86
CA THR A 51 -1.14 -12.51 13.25
C THR A 51 0.16 -11.69 13.32
N SER A 52 0.53 -11.21 14.50
CA SER A 52 1.79 -10.46 14.69
C SER A 52 3.01 -11.24 14.19
N ALA A 53 3.11 -12.54 14.51
CA ALA A 53 4.22 -13.38 14.04
C ALA A 53 4.26 -13.55 12.52
N GLN A 54 3.09 -13.62 11.87
CA GLN A 54 3.03 -13.67 10.40
C GLN A 54 3.40 -12.32 9.79
N LEU A 55 2.97 -11.20 10.37
CA LEU A 55 3.33 -9.86 9.93
C LEU A 55 4.84 -9.62 10.05
N ASP A 56 5.45 -10.06 11.15
CA ASP A 56 6.91 -10.00 11.34
C ASP A 56 7.64 -10.82 10.27
N TRP A 57 7.14 -12.02 9.96
CA TRP A 57 7.69 -12.85 8.90
C TRP A 57 7.56 -12.21 7.51
N VAL A 58 6.42 -11.56 7.23
CA VAL A 58 6.21 -10.77 6.00
C VAL A 58 7.21 -9.62 5.92
N GLY A 59 7.38 -8.86 7.00
CA GLY A 59 8.37 -7.77 7.05
C GLY A 59 9.79 -8.27 6.76
N GLN A 60 10.17 -9.41 7.32
CA GLN A 60 11.45 -10.05 7.02
C GLN A 60 11.57 -10.49 5.55
N GLN A 61 10.49 -11.01 4.94
CA GLN A 61 10.51 -11.37 3.53
C GLN A 61 10.72 -10.15 2.65
N ILE A 62 9.96 -9.08 2.90
CA ILE A 62 10.07 -7.82 2.15
C ILE A 62 11.50 -7.29 2.29
N PHE A 63 12.06 -7.24 3.51
CA PHE A 63 13.43 -6.77 3.71
C PHE A 63 14.47 -7.62 2.96
N ARG A 64 14.25 -8.93 2.88
CA ARG A 64 15.10 -9.84 2.08
C ARG A 64 14.95 -9.58 0.59
N ASN A 65 13.75 -9.30 0.10
CA ASN A 65 13.52 -9.04 -1.31
C ASN A 65 14.08 -7.68 -1.75
N GLU A 66 13.90 -6.65 -0.92
CA GLU A 66 14.35 -5.29 -1.24
C GLU A 66 15.87 -5.15 -1.07
N CYS A 67 16.42 -5.61 0.05
CA CYS A 67 17.80 -5.30 0.45
C CYS A 67 18.65 -6.55 0.79
N ALA A 68 18.19 -7.76 0.46
CA ALA A 68 18.84 -9.00 0.90
C ALA A 68 19.02 -9.07 2.44
N GLY A 69 18.20 -8.33 3.20
CA GLY A 69 18.27 -8.24 4.65
C GLY A 69 19.52 -7.53 5.19
N ARG A 70 20.21 -6.71 4.38
CA ARG A 70 21.46 -6.06 4.79
C ARG A 70 21.17 -4.74 5.52
N PHE A 71 21.68 -4.60 6.73
CA PHE A 71 21.52 -3.37 7.51
C PHE A 71 21.87 -2.08 6.74
N GLN A 72 22.95 -2.11 5.95
CA GLN A 72 23.42 -0.94 5.21
C GLN A 72 22.41 -0.41 4.18
N CYS A 73 21.57 -1.25 3.56
CA CYS A 73 20.56 -0.76 2.61
C CYS A 73 19.21 -0.37 3.23
N LEU A 74 19.12 -0.28 4.56
CA LEU A 74 18.03 0.47 5.21
C LEU A 74 18.09 1.97 4.88
N VAL A 75 19.25 2.49 4.47
CA VAL A 75 19.39 3.81 3.87
C VAL A 75 20.35 3.67 2.69
N HIS A 76 19.80 3.73 1.49
CA HIS A 76 20.56 3.48 0.26
C HIS A 76 20.14 4.41 -0.87
N TRP A 77 21.04 4.66 -1.81
CA TRP A 77 20.74 5.40 -3.03
C TRP A 77 21.27 4.63 -4.23
N ASN A 78 20.38 4.05 -5.05
CA ASN A 78 20.79 3.26 -6.20
C ASN A 78 21.38 4.14 -7.32
N ASP A 79 22.24 3.55 -8.15
CA ASP A 79 22.71 4.22 -9.36
C ASP A 79 21.57 4.47 -10.33
N GLY A 80 21.44 5.71 -10.81
CA GLY A 80 20.41 6.11 -11.78
C GLY A 80 19.06 6.51 -11.17
N GLU A 81 18.94 6.52 -9.83
CA GLU A 81 17.75 7.05 -9.13
C GLU A 81 17.98 8.50 -8.68
N ALA A 82 16.91 9.28 -8.68
CA ALA A 82 16.92 10.68 -8.23
C ALA A 82 16.62 10.82 -6.72
N PHE A 83 16.56 9.70 -5.98
CA PHE A 83 16.12 9.64 -4.59
C PHE A 83 16.82 8.50 -3.83
N PRO A 84 17.02 8.64 -2.51
CA PRO A 84 17.30 7.51 -1.64
C PRO A 84 16.06 6.64 -1.41
N SER A 85 16.31 5.36 -1.17
CA SER A 85 15.35 4.37 -0.68
C SER A 85 15.64 4.03 0.78
N LEU A 86 14.60 3.96 1.61
CA LEU A 86 14.73 3.79 3.05
C LEU A 86 13.91 2.61 3.59
N GLY A 87 14.37 2.04 4.70
CA GLY A 87 13.66 1.02 5.46
C GLY A 87 13.51 -0.31 4.73
N ILE A 88 12.75 -1.22 5.35
CA ILE A 88 12.57 -2.58 4.83
C ILE A 88 11.78 -2.62 3.53
N GLY A 89 10.93 -1.63 3.29
CA GLY A 89 10.08 -1.51 2.11
C GLY A 89 10.69 -0.71 0.96
N HIS A 90 11.94 -0.21 1.10
CA HIS A 90 12.55 0.72 0.16
C HIS A 90 11.63 1.92 -0.15
N PHE A 91 11.18 2.58 0.91
CA PHE A 91 10.35 3.77 0.82
C PHE A 91 11.12 4.90 0.15
N ILE A 92 10.50 5.49 -0.86
CA ILE A 92 11.07 6.57 -1.68
C ILE A 92 10.97 7.88 -0.90
N TRP A 93 12.06 8.64 -0.87
CA TRP A 93 12.12 9.99 -0.29
C TRP A 93 12.81 10.93 -1.26
N TYR A 94 12.07 11.85 -1.88
CA TYR A 94 12.62 12.78 -2.85
C TYR A 94 13.34 13.95 -2.17
N PRO A 95 14.42 14.47 -2.77
CA PRO A 95 14.99 15.76 -2.37
C PRO A 95 14.06 16.93 -2.74
N GLU A 96 14.24 18.06 -2.05
CA GLU A 96 13.47 19.28 -2.31
C GLU A 96 13.53 19.68 -3.80
N GLY A 97 12.36 19.93 -4.39
CA GLY A 97 12.22 20.34 -5.78
C GLY A 97 12.45 19.23 -6.82
N VAL A 98 12.61 17.97 -6.40
CA VAL A 98 12.70 16.81 -7.29
C VAL A 98 11.36 16.09 -7.31
N GLU A 99 10.71 16.07 -8.48
CA GLU A 99 9.54 15.23 -8.72
C GLU A 99 9.93 14.05 -9.60
N GLY A 100 9.58 12.84 -9.17
CA GLY A 100 9.83 11.62 -9.93
C GLY A 100 8.56 10.93 -10.40
N ARG A 101 8.73 9.96 -11.28
CA ARG A 101 7.62 9.14 -11.81
C ARG A 101 7.00 8.18 -10.79
N PHE A 102 7.70 7.94 -9.68
CA PHE A 102 7.29 6.98 -8.67
C PHE A 102 6.64 7.70 -7.49
N VAL A 103 5.69 7.03 -6.85
CA VAL A 103 4.99 7.60 -5.69
C VAL A 103 5.93 7.61 -4.49
N GLU A 104 6.16 8.80 -3.96
CA GLU A 104 6.89 8.99 -2.72
C GLU A 104 6.16 8.32 -1.55
N SER A 105 6.90 7.68 -0.63
CA SER A 105 6.27 6.89 0.44
C SER A 105 6.93 7.00 1.81
N PHE A 106 8.15 7.55 1.89
CA PHE A 106 8.80 7.75 3.19
C PHE A 106 8.11 8.81 4.06
N PRO A 107 7.63 9.96 3.53
CA PRO A 107 6.84 10.91 4.32
C PRO A 107 5.58 10.29 4.93
N ALA A 108 4.83 9.51 4.15
CA ALA A 108 3.64 8.81 4.63
C ALA A 108 3.96 7.78 5.72
N LEU A 109 5.13 7.13 5.66
CA LEU A 109 5.59 6.25 6.74
C LEU A 109 5.89 7.06 8.01
N MET A 110 6.52 8.22 7.90
CA MET A 110 6.84 9.06 9.07
C MET A 110 5.58 9.61 9.73
N GLU A 111 4.61 10.09 8.96
CA GLU A 111 3.28 10.47 9.47
C GLU A 111 2.63 9.29 10.22
N TYR A 112 2.73 8.08 9.66
CA TYR A 112 2.20 6.90 10.32
C TYR A 112 2.93 6.58 11.63
N MET A 113 4.26 6.67 11.65
CA MET A 113 5.08 6.46 12.85
C MET A 113 4.76 7.49 13.94
N GLU A 114 4.53 8.75 13.57
CA GLU A 114 4.13 9.80 14.50
C GLU A 114 2.75 9.51 15.12
N GLN A 115 1.76 9.10 14.31
CA GLN A 115 0.44 8.66 14.79
C GLN A 115 0.53 7.46 15.74
N ARG A 116 1.55 6.61 15.57
CA ARG A 116 1.84 5.47 16.44
C ARG A 116 2.74 5.81 17.63
N GLN A 117 3.05 7.09 17.82
CA GLN A 117 3.88 7.60 18.92
C GLN A 117 5.26 6.92 18.98
N VAL A 118 5.83 6.60 17.81
CA VAL A 118 7.20 6.10 17.71
C VAL A 118 8.17 7.24 18.03
N ASP A 119 9.24 6.93 18.76
CA ASP A 119 10.32 7.88 19.07
C ASP A 119 11.17 8.16 17.81
N ILE A 120 10.69 9.07 16.96
CA ILE A 120 11.39 9.50 15.74
C ILE A 120 12.58 10.43 16.12
N PRO A 121 13.79 10.23 15.54
CA PRO A 121 14.96 11.08 15.79
C PRO A 121 14.63 12.57 15.66
N GLU A 122 15.12 13.39 16.59
CA GLU A 122 14.78 14.81 16.68
C GLU A 122 15.14 15.56 15.40
N TRP A 123 16.31 15.31 14.83
CA TRP A 123 16.74 15.96 13.60
C TRP A 123 15.82 15.62 12.41
N LEU A 124 15.25 14.42 12.39
CA LEU A 124 14.35 13.98 11.32
C LEU A 124 12.99 14.66 11.47
N ARG A 125 12.45 14.76 12.69
CA ARG A 125 11.22 15.50 12.99
C ARG A 125 11.33 17.01 12.75
N ALA A 126 12.54 17.56 12.86
CA ALA A 126 12.80 18.98 12.69
C ALA A 126 13.09 19.39 11.24
N LEU A 127 13.08 18.45 10.28
CA LEU A 127 13.25 18.79 8.86
C LEU A 127 12.01 19.53 8.35
N GLU A 128 12.23 20.69 7.73
CA GLU A 128 11.21 21.50 7.08
C GLU A 128 11.82 22.16 5.82
N PRO A 129 11.30 21.88 4.61
CA PRO A 129 10.30 20.86 4.30
C PRO A 129 10.79 19.43 4.63
N PHE A 130 9.87 18.47 4.76
CA PHE A 130 10.19 17.05 5.04
C PHE A 130 10.71 16.31 3.78
N ASP A 131 11.78 16.82 3.19
CA ASP A 131 12.43 16.27 2.00
C ASP A 131 13.76 15.60 2.36
N ALA A 132 14.25 14.72 1.47
CA ALA A 132 15.53 14.08 1.66
C ALA A 132 16.64 15.15 1.79
N PRO A 133 17.46 15.14 2.85
CA PRO A 133 18.38 16.24 3.16
C PRO A 133 19.60 16.29 2.23
N TRP A 134 19.66 15.39 1.25
CA TRP A 134 20.75 15.24 0.30
C TRP A 134 20.18 15.53 -1.10
N ARG A 135 20.75 16.51 -1.81
CA ARG A 135 20.19 16.95 -3.10
C ARG A 135 20.43 15.93 -4.20
N GLU A 136 21.56 15.25 -4.12
CA GLU A 136 21.96 14.22 -5.07
C GLU A 136 22.73 13.09 -4.38
N LYS A 137 22.92 11.99 -5.11
CA LYS A 137 23.65 10.82 -4.60
C LYS A 137 25.06 11.16 -4.12
N ALA A 138 25.76 12.10 -4.75
CA ALA A 138 27.10 12.50 -4.34
C ALA A 138 27.10 13.12 -2.93
N ASP A 139 26.10 13.96 -2.60
CA ASP A 139 25.94 14.54 -1.27
C ASP A 139 25.68 13.47 -0.21
N PHE A 140 24.83 12.49 -0.54
CA PHE A 140 24.56 11.36 0.34
C PHE A 140 25.83 10.53 0.61
N LEU A 141 26.57 10.17 -0.45
CA LEU A 141 27.80 9.39 -0.32
C LEU A 141 28.88 10.09 0.51
N ALA A 142 28.93 11.42 0.48
CA ALA A 142 29.86 12.20 1.29
C ALA A 142 29.58 12.11 2.81
N VAL A 143 28.37 11.69 3.20
CA VAL A 143 27.94 11.59 4.61
C VAL A 143 27.41 10.20 4.98
N ASP A 144 27.64 9.19 4.15
CA ASP A 144 27.13 7.82 4.34
C ASP A 144 27.59 7.17 5.66
N ASP A 145 28.80 7.52 6.10
CA ASP A 145 29.41 7.10 7.37
C ASP A 145 29.18 8.09 8.53
N SER A 146 28.30 9.09 8.34
CA SER A 146 28.01 10.08 9.37
C SER A 146 27.13 9.52 10.50
N LEU A 147 27.24 10.12 11.69
CA LEU A 147 26.38 9.78 12.82
C LEU A 147 24.89 9.91 12.51
N ARG A 148 24.51 10.87 11.66
CA ARG A 148 23.11 11.10 11.26
C ARG A 148 22.57 9.94 10.43
N VAL A 149 23.34 9.45 9.45
CA VAL A 149 22.93 8.31 8.62
C VAL A 149 22.94 7.02 9.45
N ALA A 150 23.92 6.85 10.35
CA ALA A 150 23.95 5.72 11.27
C ALA A 150 22.71 5.67 12.19
N GLU A 151 22.35 6.81 12.79
CA GLU A 151 21.14 6.94 13.61
C GLU A 151 19.86 6.62 12.80
N LEU A 152 19.79 7.09 11.54
CA LEU A 152 18.67 6.76 10.66
C LEU A 152 18.56 5.26 10.39
N ARG A 153 19.69 4.58 10.14
CA ARG A 153 19.70 3.12 9.93
C ARG A 153 19.27 2.36 11.19
N GLU A 154 19.78 2.75 12.35
CA GLU A 154 19.39 2.14 13.64
C GLU A 154 17.92 2.35 13.94
N PHE A 155 17.40 3.56 13.71
CA PHE A 155 15.97 3.86 13.84
C PHE A 155 15.12 2.97 12.93
N LEU A 156 15.50 2.82 11.66
CA LEU A 156 14.80 1.98 10.70
C LEU A 156 14.95 0.47 11.02
N ALA A 157 16.06 0.05 11.59
CA ALA A 157 16.24 -1.33 12.06
C ALA A 157 15.39 -1.63 13.30
N GLY A 158 15.27 -0.66 14.22
CA GLY A 158 14.46 -0.79 15.42
C GLY A 158 12.95 -0.75 15.18
N THR A 159 12.50 -0.27 14.01
CA THR A 159 11.08 -0.05 13.70
C THR A 159 10.54 -0.95 12.58
N GLN A 160 11.22 -2.06 12.28
CA GLN A 160 10.82 -2.97 11.19
C GLN A 160 9.38 -3.48 11.31
N GLY A 161 8.91 -3.79 12.52
CA GLY A 161 7.52 -4.23 12.74
C GLY A 161 6.48 -3.17 12.36
N ILE A 162 6.75 -1.90 12.70
CA ILE A 162 5.88 -0.77 12.34
C ILE A 162 5.92 -0.51 10.83
N GLN A 163 7.08 -0.66 10.19
CA GLN A 163 7.20 -0.58 8.73
C GLN A 163 6.41 -1.69 8.03
N ALA A 164 6.47 -2.93 8.55
CA ALA A 164 5.67 -4.04 8.01
C ALA A 164 4.16 -3.78 8.16
N GLU A 165 3.72 -3.26 9.31
CA GLU A 165 2.34 -2.84 9.53
C GLU A 165 1.91 -1.75 8.54
N PHE A 166 2.77 -0.76 8.29
CA PHE A 166 2.49 0.29 7.31
C PHE A 166 2.31 -0.26 5.90
N ILE A 167 3.23 -1.12 5.43
CA ILE A 167 3.15 -1.73 4.10
C ILE A 167 1.87 -2.58 3.98
N PHE A 168 1.56 -3.37 5.02
CA PHE A 168 0.33 -4.14 5.11
C PHE A 168 -0.93 -3.25 4.98
N ARG A 169 -0.99 -2.15 5.74
CA ARG A 169 -2.12 -1.22 5.71
C ARG A 169 -2.29 -0.57 4.33
N ARG A 170 -1.19 -0.13 3.70
CA ARG A 170 -1.22 0.47 2.36
C ARG A 170 -1.72 -0.53 1.32
N ALA A 171 -1.20 -1.76 1.33
CA ALA A 171 -1.66 -2.80 0.42
C ALA A 171 -3.15 -3.10 0.62
N ARG A 172 -3.62 -3.23 1.87
CA ARG A 172 -5.05 -3.41 2.16
C ARG A 172 -5.91 -2.26 1.61
N GLN A 173 -5.47 -1.01 1.75
CA GLN A 173 -6.18 0.16 1.21
C GLN A 173 -6.21 0.22 -0.31
N SER A 174 -5.28 -0.45 -1.00
CA SER A 174 -5.26 -0.51 -2.47
C SER A 174 -6.26 -1.50 -3.08
N LEU A 175 -6.74 -2.50 -2.33
CA LEU A 175 -7.52 -3.60 -2.91
C LEU A 175 -8.82 -3.15 -3.56
N ALA A 176 -9.58 -2.29 -2.89
CA ALA A 176 -10.81 -1.73 -3.45
C ALA A 176 -10.54 -0.96 -4.76
N LYS A 177 -9.44 -0.19 -4.82
CA LYS A 177 -9.05 0.56 -6.03
C LYS A 177 -8.68 -0.38 -7.18
N VAL A 178 -8.01 -1.50 -6.87
CA VAL A 178 -7.65 -2.53 -7.86
C VAL A 178 -8.89 -3.21 -8.43
N ILE A 179 -9.86 -3.56 -7.59
CA ILE A 179 -11.15 -4.13 -8.03
C ILE A 179 -11.89 -3.11 -8.91
N GLU A 180 -12.03 -1.87 -8.45
CA GLU A 180 -12.77 -0.84 -9.18
C GLU A 180 -12.18 -0.49 -10.55
N ALA A 181 -10.86 -0.60 -10.69
CA ALA A 181 -10.17 -0.34 -11.96
C ALA A 181 -10.22 -1.51 -12.95
N ALA A 182 -10.70 -2.69 -12.54
CA ALA A 182 -10.86 -3.83 -13.45
C ALA A 182 -12.04 -3.61 -14.41
N PRO A 183 -12.04 -4.26 -15.59
CA PRO A 183 -13.21 -4.28 -16.48
C PRO A 183 -14.45 -4.77 -15.72
N ASP A 184 -15.60 -4.14 -15.94
CA ASP A 184 -16.83 -4.39 -15.16
C ASP A 184 -17.23 -5.87 -15.10
N ASN A 185 -17.06 -6.59 -16.22
CA ASN A 185 -17.36 -8.02 -16.31
C ASN A 185 -16.35 -8.93 -15.58
N GLN A 186 -15.21 -8.40 -15.15
CA GLN A 186 -14.15 -9.10 -14.43
C GLN A 186 -14.03 -8.69 -12.97
N LYS A 187 -14.70 -7.62 -12.52
CA LYS A 187 -14.67 -7.18 -11.11
C LYS A 187 -15.01 -8.31 -10.11
N PRO A 188 -16.06 -9.13 -10.32
CA PRO A 188 -16.37 -10.23 -9.39
C PRO A 188 -15.25 -11.28 -9.31
N GLU A 189 -14.65 -11.61 -10.47
CA GLU A 189 -13.59 -12.61 -10.57
C GLU A 189 -12.28 -12.11 -9.92
N ILE A 190 -11.92 -10.84 -10.14
CA ILE A 190 -10.77 -10.18 -9.47
C ILE A 190 -10.95 -10.22 -7.95
N ALA A 191 -12.16 -9.91 -7.48
CA ALA A 191 -12.46 -9.91 -6.06
C ALA A 191 -12.36 -11.33 -5.46
N ALA A 192 -12.88 -12.34 -6.15
CA ALA A 192 -12.76 -13.75 -5.74
C ALA A 192 -11.30 -14.25 -5.72
N ARG A 193 -10.46 -13.82 -6.67
CA ARG A 193 -9.02 -14.14 -6.71
C ARG A 193 -8.30 -13.53 -5.50
N LEU A 194 -8.59 -12.27 -5.19
CA LEU A 194 -8.07 -11.59 -4.01
C LEU A 194 -8.52 -12.25 -2.70
N GLU A 195 -9.81 -12.60 -2.60
CA GLU A 195 -10.34 -13.35 -1.46
C GLU A 195 -9.65 -14.70 -1.29
N SER A 196 -9.44 -15.44 -2.38
CA SER A 196 -8.76 -16.74 -2.35
C SER A 196 -7.31 -16.62 -1.88
N LEU A 197 -6.60 -15.57 -2.31
CA LEU A 197 -5.25 -15.27 -1.83
C LEU A 197 -5.24 -14.82 -0.37
N SER A 198 -6.25 -14.09 0.09
CA SER A 198 -6.31 -13.62 1.47
C SER A 198 -6.59 -14.74 2.49
N GLN A 199 -7.01 -15.93 2.04
CA GLN A 199 -7.23 -17.09 2.92
C GLN A 199 -5.94 -17.69 3.48
N THR A 200 -4.77 -17.36 2.93
CA THR A 200 -3.50 -17.91 3.43
C THR A 200 -2.46 -16.82 3.70
N PRO A 201 -1.59 -16.99 4.71
CA PRO A 201 -0.53 -16.03 4.98
C PRO A 201 0.43 -15.85 3.79
N GLY A 202 0.71 -16.91 3.04
CA GLY A 202 1.53 -16.84 1.82
C GLY A 202 0.87 -16.02 0.71
N GLY A 203 -0.45 -16.12 0.54
CA GLY A 203 -1.21 -15.31 -0.41
C GLY A 203 -1.29 -13.83 0.01
N VAL A 204 -1.55 -13.55 1.29
CA VAL A 204 -1.50 -12.18 1.83
C VAL A 204 -0.10 -11.58 1.64
N TYR A 205 0.96 -12.33 1.92
CA TYR A 205 2.33 -11.91 1.66
C TYR A 205 2.55 -11.57 0.18
N ALA A 206 2.13 -12.42 -0.75
CA ALA A 206 2.30 -12.20 -2.17
C ALA A 206 1.60 -10.91 -2.63
N ILE A 207 0.37 -10.64 -2.14
CA ILE A 207 -0.34 -9.38 -2.42
C ILE A 207 0.47 -8.17 -1.93
N ILE A 208 0.85 -8.18 -0.65
CA ILE A 208 1.51 -7.04 0.00
C ILE A 208 2.86 -6.75 -0.65
N ASP A 209 3.68 -7.78 -0.84
CA ASP A 209 5.00 -7.65 -1.44
C ASP A 209 4.89 -7.21 -2.89
N TYR A 210 3.95 -7.75 -3.67
CA TYR A 210 3.80 -7.36 -5.07
C TYR A 210 3.35 -5.90 -5.23
N VAL A 211 2.46 -5.41 -4.35
CA VAL A 211 2.10 -3.98 -4.32
C VAL A 211 3.32 -3.13 -3.94
N ASN A 212 4.13 -3.54 -2.97
CA ASN A 212 5.37 -2.82 -2.64
C ASN A 212 6.38 -2.83 -3.80
N PHE A 213 6.44 -3.94 -4.54
CA PHE A 213 7.41 -4.20 -5.59
C PHE A 213 7.09 -3.54 -6.93
N LYS A 214 5.84 -3.68 -7.39
CA LYS A 214 5.38 -3.30 -8.74
C LYS A 214 4.19 -2.37 -8.75
N GLY A 215 3.65 -2.05 -7.57
CA GLY A 215 2.48 -1.20 -7.44
C GLY A 215 1.17 -1.91 -7.77
N GLU A 216 0.09 -1.15 -7.69
CA GLU A 216 -1.27 -1.61 -7.89
C GLU A 216 -1.58 -1.88 -9.38
N GLY A 217 -0.81 -1.28 -10.29
CA GLY A 217 -1.01 -1.40 -11.75
C GLY A 217 -2.10 -0.47 -12.29
N LEU A 218 -2.34 0.65 -11.60
CA LEU A 218 -3.40 1.61 -11.91
C LEU A 218 -2.90 2.82 -12.70
N SER A 219 -1.59 3.10 -12.66
CA SER A 219 -1.02 4.23 -13.38
C SER A 219 -1.06 3.99 -14.90
N PRO A 220 -1.54 4.96 -15.71
CA PRO A 220 -1.45 4.88 -17.16
C PRO A 220 -0.01 5.06 -17.66
N THR A 221 0.87 5.68 -16.86
CA THR A 221 2.28 5.91 -17.24
C THR A 221 3.17 4.69 -16.98
N GLU A 222 2.68 3.71 -16.22
CA GLU A 222 3.38 2.46 -15.92
C GLU A 222 2.92 1.33 -16.86
N ARG A 223 3.03 1.58 -18.17
CA ARG A 223 2.59 0.66 -19.22
C ARG A 223 3.58 0.65 -20.38
N TYR A 224 3.81 -0.54 -20.95
CA TYR A 224 4.46 -0.68 -22.26
C TYR A 224 3.45 -1.24 -23.24
N GLU A 225 3.29 -0.58 -24.39
CA GLU A 225 2.30 -0.98 -25.41
C GLU A 225 0.88 -1.12 -24.85
N GLY A 226 0.50 -0.26 -23.89
CA GLY A 226 -0.79 -0.31 -23.20
C GLY A 226 -0.92 -1.39 -22.11
N GLN A 227 0.06 -2.28 -21.98
CA GLN A 227 0.09 -3.35 -20.99
C GLN A 227 0.79 -2.90 -19.70
N GLY A 228 0.05 -2.92 -18.59
CA GLY A 228 0.61 -2.68 -17.25
C GLY A 228 1.24 -3.94 -16.65
N TRP A 229 1.82 -3.79 -15.46
CA TRP A 229 2.54 -4.87 -14.76
C TRP A 229 2.34 -4.91 -13.23
N GLY A 230 1.38 -4.16 -12.70
CA GLY A 230 1.08 -4.16 -11.27
C GLY A 230 0.07 -5.23 -10.89
N LEU A 231 -0.39 -5.18 -9.64
CA LEU A 231 -1.28 -6.20 -9.06
C LEU A 231 -2.51 -6.50 -9.93
N LEU A 232 -3.18 -5.48 -10.46
CA LEU A 232 -4.34 -5.66 -11.34
C LEU A 232 -4.04 -6.59 -12.53
N GLN A 233 -2.90 -6.41 -13.18
CA GLN A 233 -2.55 -7.21 -14.35
C GLN A 233 -2.21 -8.65 -13.99
N VAL A 234 -1.60 -8.89 -12.84
CA VAL A 234 -1.40 -10.26 -12.33
C VAL A 234 -2.74 -10.92 -12.05
N LEU A 235 -3.65 -10.22 -11.37
CA LEU A 235 -4.97 -10.76 -11.06
C LEU A 235 -5.76 -11.06 -12.32
N LEU A 236 -5.67 -10.26 -13.39
CA LEU A 236 -6.32 -10.55 -14.67
C LEU A 236 -5.72 -11.79 -15.38
N GLU A 237 -4.41 -11.98 -15.26
CA GLU A 237 -3.66 -13.07 -15.92
C GLU A 237 -3.78 -14.42 -15.18
N MET A 238 -4.26 -14.44 -13.94
CA MET A 238 -4.44 -15.69 -13.17
C MET A 238 -5.35 -16.69 -13.89
N SER A 239 -4.92 -17.96 -13.93
CA SER A 239 -5.66 -19.05 -14.57
C SER A 239 -6.89 -19.49 -13.75
N GLU A 240 -7.90 -19.98 -14.45
CA GLU A 240 -9.11 -20.57 -13.84
C GLU A 240 -8.91 -22.04 -13.43
N SER A 241 -7.71 -22.62 -13.62
CA SER A 241 -7.44 -24.05 -13.41
C SER A 241 -7.79 -24.50 -11.98
N PRO A 242 -8.74 -25.42 -11.75
CA PRO A 242 -9.16 -25.79 -10.39
C PRO A 242 -8.08 -26.56 -9.60
N ASP A 243 -7.06 -27.09 -10.27
CA ASP A 243 -6.09 -28.03 -9.70
C ASP A 243 -4.89 -27.36 -9.00
N GLN A 244 -4.83 -26.03 -8.97
CA GLN A 244 -3.74 -25.26 -8.37
C GLN A 244 -4.24 -24.29 -7.29
N SER A 245 -3.44 -24.09 -6.24
CA SER A 245 -3.74 -23.07 -5.23
C SER A 245 -3.67 -21.66 -5.82
N ALA A 246 -4.41 -20.72 -5.23
CA ALA A 246 -4.41 -19.32 -5.66
C ALA A 246 -3.00 -18.72 -5.67
N LEU A 247 -2.16 -19.07 -4.69
CA LEU A 247 -0.78 -18.61 -4.60
C LEU A 247 0.11 -19.10 -5.76
N VAL A 248 -0.06 -20.36 -6.18
CA VAL A 248 0.69 -20.89 -7.35
C VAL A 248 0.27 -20.15 -8.61
N LYS A 249 -1.04 -20.00 -8.84
CA LYS A 249 -1.58 -19.26 -9.98
C LYS A 249 -1.09 -17.81 -10.01
N PHE A 250 -1.04 -17.15 -8.86
CA PHE A 250 -0.55 -15.78 -8.73
C PHE A 250 0.92 -15.67 -9.16
N ARG A 251 1.77 -16.62 -8.78
CA ARG A 251 3.19 -16.63 -9.18
C ARG A 251 3.37 -16.82 -10.68
N GLU A 252 2.62 -17.76 -11.27
CA GLU A 252 2.68 -18.05 -12.71
C GLU A 252 2.19 -16.84 -13.53
N ALA A 253 1.10 -16.22 -13.09
CA ALA A 253 0.57 -14.99 -13.67
C ALA A 253 1.56 -13.82 -13.53
N ALA A 254 2.16 -13.65 -12.35
CA ALA A 254 3.18 -12.63 -12.12
C ALA A 254 4.41 -12.84 -13.01
N ASP A 255 4.87 -14.08 -13.21
CA ASP A 255 5.98 -14.36 -14.12
C ASP A 255 5.62 -14.00 -15.56
N THR A 256 4.41 -14.35 -15.99
CA THR A 256 3.90 -14.03 -17.34
C THR A 256 3.85 -12.52 -17.56
N VAL A 257 3.28 -11.78 -16.63
CA VAL A 257 3.18 -10.31 -16.66
C VAL A 257 4.56 -9.66 -16.70
N LEU A 258 5.49 -10.10 -15.85
CA LEU A 258 6.84 -9.54 -15.79
C LEU A 258 7.70 -9.92 -16.99
N THR A 259 7.50 -11.11 -17.55
CA THR A 259 8.13 -11.52 -18.81
C THR A 259 7.64 -10.67 -19.97
N ARG A 260 6.32 -10.42 -20.06
CA ARG A 260 5.72 -9.52 -21.06
C ARG A 260 6.28 -8.11 -20.93
N ARG A 261 6.35 -7.56 -19.72
CA ARG A 261 6.98 -6.26 -19.46
C ARG A 261 8.41 -6.21 -19.99
N ALA A 262 9.24 -7.19 -19.62
CA ALA A 262 10.64 -7.23 -20.04
C ALA A 262 10.83 -7.46 -21.56
N ALA A 263 9.86 -8.12 -22.21
CA ALA A 263 9.84 -8.24 -23.66
C ALA A 263 9.57 -6.88 -24.33
N ASN A 264 8.63 -6.10 -23.79
CA ASN A 264 8.19 -4.82 -24.35
C ASN A 264 9.08 -3.63 -23.95
N ALA A 265 10.02 -3.80 -23.03
CA ALA A 265 10.93 -2.74 -22.59
C ALA A 265 11.94 -2.37 -23.71
N GLU A 266 12.12 -1.07 -23.94
CA GLU A 266 13.14 -0.56 -24.88
C GLU A 266 14.56 -0.89 -24.41
N ASN A 267 14.80 -0.82 -23.11
CA ASN A 267 16.11 -1.10 -22.52
C ASN A 267 16.25 -2.62 -22.23
N PRO A 268 17.23 -3.32 -22.84
CA PRO A 268 17.41 -4.75 -22.65
C PRO A 268 17.76 -5.14 -21.21
N ILE A 269 18.15 -4.19 -20.35
CA ILE A 269 18.44 -4.44 -18.93
C ILE A 269 17.27 -5.10 -18.19
N GLU A 270 16.02 -4.80 -18.56
CA GLU A 270 14.85 -5.41 -17.91
C GLU A 270 14.84 -6.92 -18.15
N ARG A 271 15.17 -7.35 -19.37
CA ARG A 271 15.17 -8.75 -19.79
C ARG A 271 16.41 -9.50 -19.30
N GLU A 272 17.57 -8.88 -19.42
CA GLU A 272 18.86 -9.54 -19.19
C GLU A 272 19.25 -9.56 -17.71
N ARG A 273 18.91 -8.51 -16.96
CA ARG A 273 19.37 -8.34 -15.57
C ARG A 273 18.24 -8.33 -14.55
N TRP A 274 17.12 -7.67 -14.84
CA TRP A 274 16.06 -7.49 -13.84
C TRP A 274 15.11 -8.68 -13.75
N LEU A 275 14.63 -9.22 -14.88
CA LEU A 275 13.71 -10.36 -14.92
C LEU A 275 14.22 -11.59 -14.14
N PRO A 276 15.50 -12.00 -14.23
CA PRO A 276 16.02 -13.08 -13.38
C PRO A 276 15.88 -12.78 -11.88
N GLY A 277 16.13 -11.54 -11.46
CA GLY A 277 15.97 -11.11 -10.06
C GLY A 277 14.50 -11.08 -9.65
N TRP A 278 13.61 -10.64 -10.53
CA TRP A 278 12.17 -10.63 -10.29
C TRP A 278 11.62 -12.04 -10.11
N ARG A 279 12.04 -12.99 -10.95
CA ARG A 279 11.69 -14.42 -10.80
C ARG A 279 12.11 -14.99 -9.46
N LYS A 280 13.33 -14.70 -9.04
CA LYS A 280 13.82 -15.10 -7.72
C LYS A 280 12.97 -14.52 -6.58
N ARG A 281 12.45 -13.30 -6.73
CA ARG A 281 11.48 -12.71 -5.79
C ARG A 281 10.16 -13.47 -5.78
N LEU A 282 9.60 -13.80 -6.96
CA LEU A 282 8.37 -14.59 -7.06
C LEU A 282 8.50 -16.00 -6.45
N GLU A 283 9.70 -16.60 -6.46
CA GLU A 283 9.96 -17.88 -5.80
C GLU A 283 9.74 -17.83 -4.28
N THR A 284 9.87 -16.63 -3.67
CA THR A 284 9.65 -16.45 -2.23
C THR A 284 8.18 -16.49 -1.85
N TYR A 285 7.25 -16.30 -2.81
CA TYR A 285 5.81 -16.32 -2.57
C TYR A 285 5.38 -17.74 -2.23
N ALA A 286 5.42 -18.04 -0.94
CA ALA A 286 5.20 -19.34 -0.38
C ALA A 286 4.52 -19.17 0.99
N GLU A 287 3.89 -20.24 1.47
CA GLU A 287 3.39 -20.24 2.84
C GLU A 287 4.55 -20.08 3.84
N PRO A 288 4.34 -19.34 4.94
CA PRO A 288 5.34 -19.25 5.99
C PRO A 288 5.62 -20.64 6.57
N PRO A 289 6.85 -20.87 7.09
CA PRO A 289 7.11 -22.08 7.85
C PRO A 289 6.13 -22.17 9.02
N VAL A 290 5.69 -23.39 9.37
CA VAL A 290 4.80 -23.60 10.51
C VAL A 290 5.42 -22.99 11.76
N PHE A 291 4.82 -21.92 12.27
CA PHE A 291 5.21 -21.32 13.55
C PHE A 291 4.83 -22.31 14.65
N LYS A 292 5.78 -23.13 15.11
CA LYS A 292 5.58 -23.94 16.30
C LYS A 292 5.43 -23.00 17.48
N ILE A 293 4.20 -22.78 17.93
CA ILE A 293 3.95 -22.16 19.23
C ILE A 293 4.47 -23.17 20.26
N SER A 294 5.61 -22.87 20.87
CA SER A 294 6.01 -23.56 22.10
C SER A 294 4.91 -23.29 23.13
N LYS A 295 4.22 -24.37 23.55
CA LYS A 295 3.24 -24.33 24.64
C LYS A 295 3.88 -23.88 25.94
#